data_AF-A0A7C6W609-F1
#
_entry.id   AF-A0A7C6W609-F1
#
_cell.length_a   1.000
_cell.length_b   1.000
_cell.length_c   1.000
_cell.angle_alpha   90.00
_cell.angle_beta   90.00
_cell.angle_gamma   90.00
#
_symmetry.space_group_name_H-M   'P 1'
#
loop_
_entity.id
_entity.type
_entity.pdbx_description
1 polymer ?
#
loop_
_entity_poly.entity_id
_entity_poly.type
_entity_poly.pdbx_seq_one_letter_code
_entity_poly.pdbx_strand_id
1 'polypeptide(L)'
;NLVGVNLNTASKHLLVYVSGLGESLAQNIIDYRTENGAFESRKQLMKVPRLGAKAFEQCAGFLRIPNAKNLLDNSAVHPESYHVVEKMAKDLNCTIEELINDKSLKEKVNLKKYTTETIGLATLKDILEELEKPGRDPRSKVETFEFNPDVKTIGDLSEGMVLPGIVTNITNFGCFVDVGIKENGLVHISELANRFVSNPTEVVSLHQYVKVKVLSVDTERKRIQLSIKAVES
;
A
#
# COMPACT_ATOMS: atom_id res chain seq x y z
N ASN A 1 -1.41 8.01 0.40
CA ASN A 1 -2.56 7.34 1.06
C ASN A 1 -3.14 6.30 0.14
N LEU A 2 -2.42 5.18 0.06
CA LEU A 2 -2.67 4.12 -0.91
C LEU A 2 -3.68 3.09 -0.33
N VAL A 3 -3.66 2.87 0.99
CA VAL A 3 -4.61 1.99 1.69
C VAL A 3 -5.71 2.83 2.33
N GLY A 4 -6.98 2.54 2.01
CA GLY A 4 -8.11 3.17 2.69
C GLY A 4 -8.15 2.83 4.18
N VAL A 5 -8.47 3.79 5.03
CA VAL A 5 -8.48 3.66 6.49
C VAL A 5 -9.90 3.41 6.98
N ASN A 6 -10.12 2.33 7.74
CA ASN A 6 -11.44 2.04 8.31
C ASN A 6 -11.83 3.11 9.35
N LEU A 7 -12.86 3.89 9.05
CA LEU A 7 -13.30 5.03 9.87
C LEU A 7 -13.74 4.62 11.28
N ASN A 8 -14.34 3.44 11.44
CA ASN A 8 -14.91 2.99 12.70
C ASN A 8 -13.89 2.31 13.62
N THR A 9 -12.80 1.76 13.08
CA THR A 9 -11.81 1.01 13.86
C THR A 9 -10.42 1.65 13.88
N ALA A 10 -10.14 2.62 13.01
CA ALA A 10 -8.82 3.24 12.95
C ALA A 10 -8.44 3.94 14.25
N SER A 11 -7.16 3.83 14.61
CA SER A 11 -6.57 4.58 15.71
C SER A 11 -6.36 6.05 15.33
N LYS A 12 -6.20 6.91 16.35
CA LYS A 12 -5.89 8.33 16.14
C LYS A 12 -4.66 8.50 15.26
N HIS A 13 -3.61 7.74 15.55
CA HIS A 13 -2.35 7.79 14.83
C HIS A 13 -2.55 7.54 13.32
N LEU A 14 -3.37 6.56 12.94
CA LEU A 14 -3.66 6.30 11.53
C LEU A 14 -4.47 7.42 10.87
N LEU A 15 -5.46 7.97 11.59
CA LEU A 15 -6.31 9.05 11.06
C LEU A 15 -5.53 10.34 10.82
N VAL A 16 -4.47 10.63 11.61
CA VAL A 16 -3.64 11.83 11.44
C VAL A 16 -2.94 11.90 10.08
N TYR A 17 -2.61 10.75 9.48
CA TYR A 17 -1.94 10.72 8.16
C TYR A 17 -2.91 10.74 6.97
N VAL A 18 -4.22 10.71 7.22
CA VAL A 18 -5.21 10.82 6.14
C VAL A 18 -5.23 12.26 5.62
N SER A 19 -5.29 12.41 4.30
CA SER A 19 -5.31 13.74 3.67
C SER A 19 -6.48 14.57 4.19
N GLY A 20 -6.24 15.84 4.51
CA GLY A 20 -7.24 16.73 5.08
C GLY A 20 -7.56 16.49 6.57
N LEU A 21 -6.98 15.46 7.20
CA LEU A 21 -7.04 15.27 8.64
C LEU A 21 -5.72 15.72 9.29
N GLY A 22 -5.84 16.21 10.52
CA GLY A 22 -4.71 16.52 11.40
C GLY A 22 -5.02 16.05 12.82
N GLU A 23 -4.13 16.30 13.78
CA GLU A 23 -4.28 15.78 15.15
C GLU A 23 -5.63 16.10 15.80
N SER A 24 -6.12 17.33 15.63
CA SER A 24 -7.38 17.79 16.21
C SER A 24 -8.59 17.09 15.56
N LEU A 25 -8.64 17.02 14.23
CA LEU A 25 -9.74 16.38 13.51
C LEU A 25 -9.75 14.86 13.72
N ALA A 26 -8.58 14.23 13.79
CA ALA A 26 -8.48 12.80 14.11
C ALA A 26 -9.05 12.50 15.50
N GLN A 27 -8.80 13.36 16.49
CA GLN A 27 -9.41 13.23 17.82
C GLN A 27 -10.93 13.42 17.76
N ASN A 28 -11.40 14.49 17.10
CA ASN A 28 -12.83 14.77 17.00
C ASN A 28 -13.62 13.64 16.33
N ILE A 29 -13.03 12.94 15.35
CA ILE A 29 -13.65 11.76 14.71
C ILE A 29 -13.81 10.62 15.72
N ILE A 30 -12.80 10.38 16.56
CA ILE A 30 -12.84 9.33 17.59
C ILE A 30 -13.85 9.68 18.67
N ASP A 31 -13.86 10.94 19.12
CA ASP A 31 -14.80 11.41 20.13
C ASP A 31 -16.24 11.28 19.59
N TYR A 32 -16.46 11.74 18.35
CA TYR A 32 -17.77 11.64 17.70
C TYR A 32 -18.29 10.19 17.63
N ARG A 33 -17.48 9.22 17.20
CA ARG A 33 -17.92 7.82 17.14
C ARG A 33 -18.06 7.15 18.50
N THR A 34 -17.36 7.65 19.52
CA THR A 34 -17.50 7.17 20.90
C THR A 34 -18.82 7.64 21.50
N GLU A 35 -19.22 8.87 21.20
CA GLU A 35 -20.46 9.48 21.71
C GLU A 35 -21.71 9.08 20.92
N ASN A 36 -21.61 9.00 19.58
CA ASN A 36 -22.74 8.81 18.67
C ASN A 36 -22.85 7.38 18.11
N GLY A 37 -21.86 6.53 18.42
CA GLY A 37 -21.72 5.20 17.83
C GLY A 37 -21.01 5.20 16.47
N ALA A 38 -20.96 4.03 15.84
CA ALA A 38 -20.27 3.84 14.57
C ALA A 38 -20.86 4.70 13.44
N PHE A 39 -20.00 5.18 12.54
CA PHE A 39 -20.42 5.82 11.30
C PHE A 39 -21.05 4.78 10.37
N GLU A 40 -22.24 5.09 9.86
CA GLU A 40 -22.98 4.30 8.86
C GLU A 40 -22.83 4.87 7.44
N SER A 41 -22.44 6.14 7.33
CA SER A 41 -22.14 6.79 6.05
C SER A 41 -21.11 7.90 6.20
N ARG A 42 -20.32 8.12 5.14
CA ARG A 42 -19.35 9.23 5.09
C ARG A 42 -20.00 10.58 5.30
N LYS A 43 -21.26 10.77 4.91
CA LYS A 43 -21.99 12.03 5.11
C LYS A 43 -22.05 12.46 6.59
N GLN A 44 -21.98 11.52 7.53
CA GLN A 44 -21.94 11.82 8.97
C GLN A 44 -20.62 12.49 9.39
N LEU A 45 -19.54 12.42 8.61
CA LEU A 45 -18.31 13.18 8.87
C LEU A 45 -18.57 14.69 8.92
N MET A 46 -19.55 15.19 8.16
CA MET A 46 -19.95 16.61 8.20
C MET A 46 -20.58 17.03 9.54
N LYS A 47 -20.93 16.07 10.41
CA LYS A 47 -21.42 16.32 11.77
C LYS A 47 -20.29 16.37 12.79
N VAL A 48 -19.07 15.96 12.42
CA VAL A 48 -17.91 15.98 13.30
C VAL A 48 -17.51 17.43 13.57
N PRO A 49 -17.31 17.84 14.84
CA PRO A 49 -16.93 19.19 15.18
C PRO A 49 -15.68 19.65 14.40
N ARG A 50 -15.74 20.86 13.85
CA ARG A 50 -14.65 21.51 13.09
C ARG A 50 -14.26 20.83 11.75
N LEU A 51 -14.96 19.77 11.35
CA LEU A 51 -14.76 19.15 10.03
C LEU A 51 -15.61 19.89 8.99
N GLY A 52 -14.97 20.78 8.24
CA GLY A 52 -15.61 21.57 7.18
C GLY A 52 -15.62 20.87 5.81
N ALA A 53 -16.36 21.44 4.85
CA ALA A 53 -16.52 20.89 3.50
C ALA A 53 -15.19 20.58 2.79
N LYS A 54 -14.20 21.47 2.90
CA LYS A 54 -12.87 21.25 2.31
C LYS A 54 -12.12 20.08 2.95
N ALA A 55 -12.21 19.94 4.28
CA ALA A 55 -11.58 18.81 4.97
C ALA A 55 -12.27 17.49 4.59
N PHE A 56 -13.61 17.52 4.47
CA PHE A 56 -14.40 16.39 4.00
C PHE A 56 -14.00 15.94 2.60
N GLU A 57 -13.93 16.86 1.64
CA GLU A 57 -13.50 16.60 0.27
C GLU A 57 -12.09 15.98 0.21
N GLN A 58 -11.18 16.44 1.06
CA GLN A 58 -9.82 15.92 1.09
C GLN A 58 -9.71 14.53 1.73
N CYS A 59 -10.58 14.18 2.69
CA CYS A 59 -10.46 12.95 3.47
C CYS A 59 -11.42 11.83 3.03
N ALA A 60 -12.60 12.17 2.49
CA ALA A 60 -13.68 11.21 2.29
C ALA A 60 -13.30 10.04 1.37
N GLY A 61 -12.49 10.30 0.33
CA GLY A 61 -11.99 9.27 -0.59
C GLY A 61 -11.01 8.27 0.03
N PHE A 62 -10.50 8.55 1.23
CA PHE A 62 -9.54 7.70 1.94
C PHE A 62 -10.14 6.94 3.14
N LEU A 63 -11.35 7.32 3.57
CA LEU A 63 -12.02 6.73 4.73
C LEU A 63 -13.00 5.65 4.29
N ARG A 64 -12.92 4.45 4.85
CA ARG A 64 -13.77 3.30 4.50
C ARG A 64 -14.73 2.99 5.63
N ILE A 65 -15.96 2.64 5.29
CA ILE A 65 -16.96 2.17 6.25
C ILE A 65 -17.42 0.79 5.78
N PRO A 66 -16.89 -0.31 6.35
CA PRO A 66 -17.40 -1.64 6.05
C PRO A 66 -18.88 -1.76 6.43
N ASN A 67 -19.67 -2.44 5.61
CA ASN A 67 -21.11 -2.62 5.80
C ASN A 67 -21.90 -1.30 5.91
N ALA A 68 -21.41 -0.24 5.27
CA ALA A 68 -22.12 1.03 5.20
C ALA A 68 -23.47 0.91 4.49
N LYS A 69 -24.38 1.83 4.80
CA LYS A 69 -25.69 1.92 4.11
C LYS A 69 -25.54 2.16 2.61
N ASN A 70 -24.52 2.91 2.21
CA ASN A 70 -24.12 3.07 0.81
C ASN A 70 -22.89 2.20 0.53
N LEU A 71 -23.02 1.24 -0.38
CA LEU A 71 -21.94 0.31 -0.74
C LEU A 71 -20.65 1.02 -1.19
N LEU A 72 -20.77 2.21 -1.79
CA LEU A 72 -19.64 3.00 -2.26
C LEU A 72 -18.79 3.59 -1.11
N ASP A 73 -19.34 3.71 0.10
CA ASP A 73 -18.60 4.21 1.28
C ASP A 73 -17.49 3.22 1.73
N ASN A 74 -17.52 1.97 1.25
CA ASN A 74 -16.45 0.98 1.42
C ASN A 74 -15.45 0.93 0.24
N SER A 75 -15.51 1.86 -0.71
CA SER A 75 -14.62 1.93 -1.88
C SER A 75 -13.77 3.20 -1.89
N ALA A 76 -12.76 3.32 -2.75
CA ALA A 76 -12.05 4.58 -2.98
C ALA A 76 -12.83 5.60 -3.82
N VAL A 77 -14.02 5.24 -4.31
CA VAL A 77 -14.87 6.18 -5.05
C VAL A 77 -15.18 7.36 -4.12
N HIS A 78 -14.85 8.57 -4.58
CA HIS A 78 -15.12 9.78 -3.82
C HIS A 78 -16.63 10.10 -3.85
N PRO A 79 -17.24 10.60 -2.75
CA PRO A 79 -18.65 10.96 -2.73
C PRO A 79 -19.11 11.92 -3.83
N GLU A 80 -18.20 12.76 -4.33
CA GLU A 80 -18.48 13.63 -5.48
C GLU A 80 -18.84 12.84 -6.74
N SER A 81 -18.34 11.61 -6.88
CA SER A 81 -18.50 10.76 -8.06
C SER A 81 -19.62 9.73 -7.91
N TYR A 82 -20.37 9.72 -6.78
CA TYR A 82 -21.44 8.74 -6.56
C TYR A 82 -22.54 8.85 -7.62
N HIS A 83 -22.90 10.07 -7.99
CA HIS A 83 -23.90 10.33 -9.03
C HIS A 83 -23.52 9.70 -10.38
N VAL A 84 -22.23 9.59 -10.69
CA VAL A 84 -21.74 8.95 -11.92
C VAL A 84 -21.95 7.45 -11.86
N VAL A 85 -21.58 6.82 -10.75
CA VAL A 85 -21.76 5.36 -10.56
C VAL A 85 -23.23 4.98 -10.54
N GLU A 86 -24.07 5.79 -9.88
CA GLU A 86 -25.53 5.64 -9.89
C GLU A 86 -26.10 5.73 -11.32
N LYS A 87 -25.59 6.66 -12.13
CA LYS A 87 -25.99 6.81 -13.53
C LYS A 87 -25.54 5.61 -14.38
N MET A 88 -24.32 5.11 -14.18
CA MET A 88 -23.83 3.90 -14.87
C MET A 88 -24.70 2.68 -14.58
N ALA A 89 -25.04 2.46 -13.30
CA ALA A 89 -25.92 1.36 -12.90
C ALA A 89 -27.32 1.48 -13.54
N LYS A 90 -27.88 2.70 -13.54
CA LYS A 90 -29.17 2.99 -14.16
C LYS A 90 -29.17 2.74 -15.68
N ASP A 91 -28.13 3.18 -16.39
CA ASP A 91 -28.03 2.99 -17.84
C ASP A 91 -27.85 1.51 -18.24
N LEU A 92 -27.29 0.70 -17.34
CA LEU A 92 -27.14 -0.75 -17.50
C LEU A 92 -28.34 -1.55 -16.97
N ASN A 93 -29.36 -0.88 -16.42
CA ASN A 93 -30.50 -1.49 -15.74
C ASN A 93 -30.09 -2.52 -14.66
N CYS A 94 -29.05 -2.21 -13.89
CA CYS A 94 -28.60 -3.01 -12.77
C CYS A 94 -28.55 -2.21 -11.48
N THR A 95 -28.40 -2.90 -10.36
CA THR A 95 -28.13 -2.31 -9.05
C THR A 95 -26.64 -1.97 -8.90
N ILE A 96 -26.30 -1.08 -7.97
CA ILE A 96 -24.90 -0.76 -7.65
C ILE A 96 -24.15 -2.01 -7.16
N GLU A 97 -24.83 -2.87 -6.40
CA GLU A 97 -24.28 -4.14 -5.94
C GLU A 97 -23.91 -5.08 -7.09
N GLU A 98 -24.81 -5.24 -8.06
CA GLU A 98 -24.54 -6.02 -9.27
C GLU A 98 -23.40 -5.41 -10.09
N LEU A 99 -23.34 -4.07 -10.22
CA LEU A 99 -22.26 -3.38 -10.91
C LEU A 99 -20.89 -3.61 -10.24
N ILE A 100 -20.85 -3.64 -8.90
CA ILE A 100 -19.63 -3.94 -8.14
C ILE A 100 -19.22 -5.41 -8.35
N ASN A 101 -20.16 -6.35 -8.28
CA ASN A 101 -19.86 -7.78 -8.28
C ASN A 101 -19.67 -8.38 -9.69
N ASP A 102 -20.32 -7.85 -10.72
CA ASP A 102 -20.28 -8.41 -12.07
C ASP A 102 -19.28 -7.69 -12.98
N LYS A 103 -18.19 -8.39 -13.30
CA LYS A 103 -17.15 -7.90 -14.23
C LYS A 103 -17.70 -7.58 -15.62
N SER A 104 -18.64 -8.37 -16.11
CA SER A 104 -19.20 -8.22 -17.46
C SER A 104 -20.03 -6.93 -17.60
N LEU A 105 -20.66 -6.47 -16.51
CA LEU A 105 -21.39 -5.20 -16.51
C LEU A 105 -20.44 -4.01 -16.59
N LYS A 106 -19.31 -4.04 -15.86
CA LYS A 106 -18.27 -3.00 -15.91
C LYS A 106 -17.65 -2.85 -17.29
N GLU A 107 -17.40 -3.98 -17.98
CA GLU A 107 -16.86 -3.96 -19.36
C GLU A 107 -17.84 -3.39 -20.38
N LYS A 108 -19.16 -3.47 -20.13
CA LYS A 108 -20.21 -2.86 -20.98
C LYS A 108 -20.32 -1.35 -20.79
N VAL A 109 -19.71 -0.76 -19.75
CA VAL A 109 -19.80 0.68 -19.48
C VAL A 109 -19.02 1.46 -20.54
N ASN A 110 -19.73 2.26 -21.34
CA ASN A 110 -19.09 3.21 -22.24
C ASN A 110 -18.72 4.50 -21.50
N LEU A 111 -17.48 4.57 -20.99
CA LEU A 111 -16.97 5.69 -20.19
C LEU A 111 -17.11 7.07 -20.86
N LYS A 112 -17.08 7.15 -22.20
CA LYS A 112 -17.20 8.42 -22.92
C LYS A 112 -18.56 9.11 -22.70
N LYS A 113 -19.59 8.38 -22.27
CA LYS A 113 -20.91 8.95 -21.95
C LYS A 113 -20.95 9.70 -20.62
N TYR A 114 -19.95 9.50 -19.77
CA TYR A 114 -19.92 10.01 -18.40
C TYR A 114 -18.83 11.06 -18.16
N THR A 115 -18.08 11.42 -19.21
CA THR A 115 -17.09 12.50 -19.14
C THR A 115 -17.77 13.84 -19.00
N THR A 116 -17.30 14.66 -18.07
CA THR A 116 -17.74 16.05 -17.87
C THR A 116 -16.53 16.98 -17.89
N GLU A 117 -16.75 18.29 -17.77
CA GLU A 117 -15.66 19.28 -17.64
C GLU A 117 -14.82 19.04 -16.37
N THR A 118 -15.41 18.43 -15.35
CA THR A 118 -14.77 18.15 -14.05
C THR A 118 -14.28 16.70 -13.91
N ILE A 119 -14.86 15.76 -14.66
CA ILE A 119 -14.56 14.32 -14.55
C ILE A 119 -14.03 13.81 -15.90
N GLY A 120 -12.72 13.58 -15.95
CA GLY A 120 -12.03 13.06 -17.12
C GLY A 120 -12.14 11.53 -17.25
N LEU A 121 -11.73 11.01 -18.42
CA LEU A 121 -11.68 9.57 -18.68
C LEU A 121 -10.78 8.79 -17.72
N ALA A 122 -9.69 9.41 -17.23
CA ALA A 122 -8.79 8.78 -16.26
C ALA A 122 -9.53 8.50 -14.94
N THR A 123 -10.19 9.50 -14.38
CA THR A 123 -11.01 9.37 -13.16
C THR A 123 -12.08 8.30 -13.30
N LEU A 124 -12.75 8.22 -14.46
CA LEU A 124 -13.77 7.22 -14.71
C LEU A 124 -13.20 5.79 -14.79
N LYS A 125 -11.99 5.63 -15.34
CA LYS A 125 -11.30 4.34 -15.32
C LYS A 125 -10.93 3.94 -13.90
N ASP A 126 -10.38 4.86 -13.12
CA ASP A 126 -10.03 4.62 -11.71
C ASP A 126 -11.26 4.20 -10.89
N ILE A 127 -12.41 4.84 -11.14
CA ILE A 127 -13.69 4.46 -10.52
C ILE A 127 -14.07 3.02 -10.90
N LEU A 128 -14.01 2.63 -12.18
CA LEU A 128 -14.34 1.26 -12.59
C LEU A 128 -13.39 0.22 -12.01
N GLU A 129 -12.08 0.51 -11.98
CA GLU A 129 -11.08 -0.36 -11.37
C GLU A 129 -11.33 -0.53 -9.87
N GLU A 130 -11.69 0.55 -9.17
CA GLU A 130 -12.02 0.52 -7.75
C GLU A 130 -13.32 -0.25 -7.48
N LEU A 131 -14.33 -0.14 -8.35
CA LEU A 131 -15.55 -0.95 -8.27
C LEU A 131 -15.27 -2.44 -8.52
N GLU A 132 -14.20 -2.81 -9.25
CA GLU A 132 -13.78 -4.20 -9.40
C GLU A 132 -13.13 -4.77 -8.14
N LYS A 133 -12.47 -3.92 -7.34
CA LYS A 133 -11.79 -4.30 -6.09
C LYS A 133 -11.97 -3.22 -5.02
N PRO A 134 -13.15 -3.12 -4.38
CA PRO A 134 -13.42 -2.08 -3.41
C PRO A 134 -12.46 -2.18 -2.23
N GLY A 135 -11.71 -1.11 -1.99
CA GLY A 135 -10.73 -1.08 -0.91
C GLY A 135 -9.51 -1.94 -1.18
N ARG A 136 -9.08 -2.06 -2.46
CA ARG A 136 -7.79 -2.67 -2.82
C ARG A 136 -6.75 -2.17 -1.83
N ASP A 137 -6.23 -3.09 -1.02
CA ASP A 137 -5.01 -2.81 -0.26
C ASP A 137 -3.88 -2.85 -1.30
N PRO A 138 -3.24 -1.71 -1.66
CA PRO A 138 -2.05 -1.73 -2.50
C PRO A 138 -0.88 -2.49 -1.89
N ARG A 139 -1.00 -2.97 -0.64
CA ARG A 139 -0.14 -4.02 -0.09
C ARG A 139 -0.45 -5.43 -0.65
N SER A 140 -1.23 -5.56 -1.73
CA SER A 140 -1.27 -6.79 -2.52
C SER A 140 -0.11 -6.77 -3.53
N LYS A 141 1.07 -7.32 -3.26
CA LYS A 141 1.44 -8.48 -2.44
C LYS A 141 2.40 -8.06 -1.32
N VAL A 142 2.07 -8.30 -0.07
CA VAL A 142 3.12 -8.64 0.89
C VAL A 142 3.54 -10.02 0.42
N GLU A 143 4.55 -10.10 -0.44
CA GLU A 143 5.46 -11.22 -0.32
C GLU A 143 5.92 -11.12 1.12
N THR A 144 5.33 -11.95 1.99
CA THR A 144 5.81 -12.10 3.36
C THR A 144 7.24 -12.54 3.19
N PHE A 145 8.12 -11.55 3.26
CA PHE A 145 9.54 -11.77 3.28
C PHE A 145 9.77 -12.53 4.58
N GLU A 146 9.84 -13.84 4.45
CA GLU A 146 10.23 -14.73 5.52
C GLU A 146 11.69 -15.06 5.27
N PHE A 147 12.52 -14.77 6.27
CA PHE A 147 13.86 -15.32 6.30
C PHE A 147 13.75 -16.84 6.24
N ASN A 148 14.75 -17.48 5.61
CA ASN A 148 14.76 -18.92 5.53
C ASN A 148 14.78 -19.51 6.96
N PRO A 149 13.75 -20.27 7.40
CA PRO A 149 13.63 -20.74 8.79
C PRO A 149 14.77 -21.69 9.21
N ASP A 150 15.48 -22.26 8.24
CA ASP A 150 16.59 -23.19 8.44
C ASP A 150 17.92 -22.48 8.76
N VAL A 151 18.00 -21.15 8.61
CA VAL A 151 19.23 -20.37 8.81
C VAL A 151 19.06 -19.46 10.02
N LYS A 152 19.74 -19.80 11.13
CA LYS A 152 19.67 -19.01 12.39
C LYS A 152 21.05 -18.54 12.85
N THR A 153 22.09 -19.24 12.47
CA THR A 153 23.47 -18.96 12.86
C THR A 153 24.39 -18.89 11.65
N ILE A 154 25.55 -18.26 11.80
CA ILE A 154 26.57 -18.20 10.75
C ILE A 154 27.04 -19.60 10.32
N GLY A 155 26.93 -20.61 11.19
CA GLY A 155 27.30 -21.99 10.88
C GLY A 155 26.33 -22.70 9.92
N ASP A 156 25.12 -22.17 9.77
CA ASP A 156 24.10 -22.70 8.86
C ASP A 156 24.29 -22.15 7.43
N LEU A 157 25.16 -21.14 7.26
CA LEU A 157 25.46 -20.57 5.96
C LEU A 157 26.49 -21.40 5.20
N SER A 158 26.19 -21.69 3.94
CA SER A 158 27.11 -22.33 3.01
C SER A 158 27.35 -21.43 1.81
N GLU A 159 28.58 -21.44 1.29
CA GLU A 159 28.91 -20.74 0.04
C GLU A 159 28.01 -21.22 -1.11
N GLY A 160 27.53 -20.28 -1.92
CA GLY A 160 26.61 -20.54 -3.01
C GLY A 160 25.12 -20.52 -2.63
N MET A 161 24.77 -20.50 -1.34
CA MET A 161 23.38 -20.42 -0.89
C MET A 161 22.74 -19.08 -1.28
N VAL A 162 21.51 -19.12 -1.79
CA VAL A 162 20.72 -17.92 -2.10
C VAL A 162 19.69 -17.72 -1.01
N LEU A 163 19.72 -16.54 -0.38
CA LEU A 163 18.86 -16.21 0.75
C LEU A 163 18.14 -14.88 0.50
N PRO A 164 16.90 -14.76 0.98
CA PRO A 164 16.24 -13.47 1.09
C PRO A 164 16.93 -12.64 2.18
N GLY A 165 17.21 -11.37 1.89
CA GLY A 165 17.82 -10.42 2.83
C GLY A 165 17.20 -9.01 2.81
N ILE A 166 17.45 -8.22 3.85
CA ILE A 166 17.00 -6.82 3.98
C ILE A 166 18.22 -5.91 4.08
N VAL A 167 18.26 -4.86 3.27
CA VAL A 167 19.32 -3.84 3.35
C VAL A 167 19.17 -3.05 4.66
N THR A 168 20.11 -3.20 5.58
CA THR A 168 20.09 -2.52 6.88
C THR A 168 20.90 -1.23 6.87
N ASN A 169 21.93 -1.13 6.04
CA ASN A 169 22.77 0.05 5.94
C ASN A 169 23.42 0.16 4.55
N ILE A 170 23.66 1.38 4.09
CA ILE A 170 24.30 1.68 2.80
C ILE A 170 25.55 2.53 3.07
N THR A 171 26.67 2.14 2.48
CA THR A 171 27.94 2.87 2.55
C THR A 171 28.43 3.20 1.14
N ASN A 172 29.48 4.01 1.01
CA ASN A 172 30.03 4.36 -0.30
C ASN A 172 30.65 3.17 -1.06
N PHE A 173 31.02 2.10 -0.34
CA PHE A 173 31.70 0.93 -0.91
C PHE A 173 30.78 -0.31 -1.03
N GLY A 174 29.50 -0.19 -0.65
CA GLY A 174 28.57 -1.31 -0.68
C GLY A 174 27.34 -1.12 0.20
N CYS A 175 26.70 -2.22 0.56
CA CYS A 175 25.60 -2.23 1.51
C CYS A 175 25.67 -3.43 2.45
N PHE A 176 25.11 -3.28 3.65
CA PHE A 176 24.93 -4.35 4.60
C PHE A 176 23.53 -4.93 4.47
N VAL A 177 23.45 -6.25 4.42
CA VAL A 177 22.21 -7.01 4.26
C VAL A 177 22.08 -7.98 5.44
N ASP A 178 20.95 -7.90 6.13
CA ASP A 178 20.52 -8.88 7.12
C ASP A 178 19.85 -10.05 6.39
N VAL A 179 20.27 -11.27 6.68
CA VAL A 179 19.75 -12.52 6.09
C VAL A 179 19.05 -13.41 7.13
N GLY A 180 18.71 -12.86 8.29
CA GLY A 180 17.98 -13.57 9.35
C GLY A 180 18.87 -14.16 10.44
N ILE A 181 20.13 -13.72 10.52
CA ILE A 181 21.09 -14.11 11.54
C ILE A 181 21.57 -12.86 12.29
N LYS A 182 22.31 -13.05 13.40
CA LYS A 182 22.76 -11.93 14.24
C LYS A 182 23.77 -11.00 13.53
N GLU A 183 24.47 -11.50 12.50
CA GLU A 183 25.55 -10.82 11.80
C GLU A 183 25.13 -10.41 10.39
N ASN A 184 25.27 -9.12 10.06
CA ASN A 184 24.97 -8.62 8.72
C ASN A 184 26.06 -9.05 7.72
N GLY A 185 25.65 -9.46 6.52
CA GLY A 185 26.55 -9.68 5.40
C GLY A 185 26.82 -8.39 4.62
N LEU A 186 28.01 -8.30 4.02
CA LEU A 186 28.41 -7.16 3.20
C LEU A 186 28.27 -7.51 1.72
N VAL A 187 27.55 -6.68 0.97
CA VAL A 187 27.57 -6.68 -0.50
C VAL A 187 28.47 -5.53 -0.94
N HIS A 188 29.57 -5.86 -1.62
CA HIS A 188 30.47 -4.85 -2.18
C HIS A 188 29.82 -4.15 -3.38
N ILE A 189 30.21 -2.91 -3.67
CA ILE A 189 29.63 -2.13 -4.79
C ILE A 189 29.71 -2.85 -6.14
N SER A 190 30.77 -3.63 -6.37
CA SER A 190 30.93 -4.46 -7.58
C SER A 190 29.98 -5.65 -7.67
N GLU A 191 29.40 -6.05 -6.54
CA GLU A 191 28.50 -7.20 -6.40
C GLU A 191 27.03 -6.78 -6.32
N LEU A 192 26.73 -5.48 -6.46
CA LEU A 192 25.37 -4.95 -6.45
C LEU A 192 24.62 -5.21 -7.77
N ALA A 193 25.31 -5.13 -8.92
CA ALA A 193 24.67 -5.26 -10.23
C ALA A 193 25.65 -5.72 -11.33
N ASN A 194 25.10 -6.18 -12.47
CA ASN A 194 25.84 -6.55 -13.68
C ASN A 194 26.38 -5.34 -14.49
N ARG A 195 26.33 -4.12 -13.94
CA ARG A 195 26.78 -2.87 -14.57
C ARG A 195 27.67 -2.09 -13.62
N PHE A 196 28.42 -1.11 -14.13
CA PHE A 196 29.19 -0.20 -13.28
C PHE A 196 28.24 0.63 -12.41
N VAL A 197 28.45 0.60 -11.10
CA VAL A 197 27.67 1.34 -10.10
C VAL A 197 28.60 2.34 -9.44
N SER A 198 28.30 3.63 -9.58
CA SER A 198 29.07 4.70 -8.96
C SER A 198 28.62 4.97 -7.52
N ASN A 199 27.32 4.79 -7.25
CA ASN A 199 26.73 5.00 -5.94
C ASN A 199 25.76 3.85 -5.61
N PRO A 200 25.97 3.10 -4.51
CA PRO A 200 25.08 2.00 -4.11
C PRO A 200 23.61 2.39 -4.00
N THR A 201 23.32 3.64 -3.65
CA THR A 201 21.96 4.18 -3.51
C THR A 201 21.15 4.18 -4.82
N GLU A 202 21.83 4.09 -5.97
CA GLU A 202 21.16 3.98 -7.28
C GLU A 202 20.60 2.57 -7.54
N VAL A 203 21.11 1.56 -6.84
CA VAL A 203 20.74 0.15 -7.02
C VAL A 203 19.92 -0.36 -5.84
N VAL A 204 20.27 0.06 -4.63
CA VAL A 204 19.63 -0.37 -3.39
C VAL A 204 19.17 0.80 -2.53
N SER A 205 18.09 0.61 -1.79
CA SER A 205 17.54 1.54 -0.80
C SER A 205 17.57 0.93 0.60
N LEU A 206 17.63 1.79 1.63
CA LEU A 206 17.54 1.35 3.02
C LEU A 206 16.21 0.62 3.26
N HIS A 207 16.22 -0.51 3.97
CA HIS A 207 15.09 -1.42 4.19
C HIS A 207 14.53 -2.09 2.93
N GLN A 208 15.27 -2.07 1.81
CA GLN A 208 14.87 -2.81 0.62
C GLN A 208 15.07 -4.31 0.81
N TYR A 209 14.08 -5.09 0.41
CA TYR A 209 14.18 -6.54 0.29
C TYR A 209 14.96 -6.91 -0.97
N VAL A 210 15.98 -7.75 -0.80
CA VAL A 210 16.86 -8.21 -1.88
C VAL A 210 17.07 -9.71 -1.75
N LYS A 211 17.35 -10.41 -2.86
CA LYS A 211 17.89 -11.77 -2.81
C LYS A 211 19.40 -11.67 -2.96
N VAL A 212 20.11 -12.39 -2.11
CA VAL A 212 21.58 -12.38 -2.06
C VAL A 212 22.11 -13.79 -2.11
N LYS A 213 23.25 -13.96 -2.77
CA LYS A 213 24.02 -15.20 -2.77
C LYS A 213 25.21 -15.07 -1.84
N VAL A 214 25.44 -16.08 -1.01
CA VAL A 214 26.62 -16.16 -0.15
C VAL A 214 27.83 -16.48 -1.03
N LEU A 215 28.82 -15.58 -1.06
CA LEU A 215 30.08 -15.79 -1.76
C LEU A 215 31.11 -16.47 -0.88
N SER A 216 31.26 -15.98 0.36
CA SER A 216 32.16 -16.56 1.35
C SER A 216 31.65 -16.32 2.76
N VAL A 217 31.98 -17.25 3.65
CA VAL A 217 31.63 -17.18 5.08
C VAL A 217 32.90 -17.38 5.90
N ASP A 218 33.26 -16.37 6.69
CA ASP A 218 34.35 -16.42 7.65
C ASP A 218 33.74 -16.54 9.06
N THR A 219 33.70 -17.77 9.57
CA THR A 219 33.14 -18.09 10.89
C THR A 219 34.01 -17.59 12.05
N GLU A 220 35.34 -17.50 11.85
CA GLU A 220 36.27 -17.00 12.88
C GLU A 220 36.09 -15.49 13.09
N ARG A 221 36.02 -14.73 11.99
CA ARG A 221 35.88 -13.26 12.02
C ARG A 221 34.44 -12.79 11.99
N LYS A 222 33.48 -13.71 11.90
CA LYS A 222 32.03 -13.45 11.80
C LYS A 222 31.68 -12.51 10.65
N ARG A 223 32.29 -12.75 9.48
CA ARG A 223 32.08 -11.93 8.28
C ARG A 223 31.48 -12.77 7.18
N ILE A 224 30.51 -12.20 6.47
CA ILE A 224 29.82 -12.86 5.39
C ILE A 224 29.87 -11.95 4.18
N GLN A 225 30.40 -12.46 3.08
CA GLN A 225 30.43 -11.77 1.81
C GLN A 225 29.22 -12.20 0.98
N LEU A 226 28.41 -11.24 0.57
CA LEU A 226 27.18 -11.44 -0.18
C LEU A 226 27.28 -10.80 -1.57
N SER A 227 26.47 -11.29 -2.50
CA SER A 227 26.32 -10.72 -3.84
C SER A 227 24.87 -10.72 -4.28
N ILE A 228 24.39 -9.58 -4.80
CA ILE A 228 23.07 -9.47 -5.44
C ILE A 228 23.20 -9.91 -6.90
N LYS A 229 24.29 -9.50 -7.55
CA LYS A 229 24.61 -9.83 -8.95
C LYS A 229 24.59 -11.33 -9.23
N ALA A 230 25.16 -12.13 -8.33
CA ALA A 230 25.30 -13.58 -8.52
C ALA A 230 23.99 -14.38 -8.39
N VAL A 231 22.87 -13.71 -8.04
CA VAL A 231 21.52 -14.29 -8.05
C VAL A 231 20.84 -14.14 -9.41
N GLU A 232 21.17 -13.08 -10.16
CA GLU A 232 20.59 -12.77 -11.46
C GLU A 232 21.32 -13.46 -12.64
N SER A 233 22.32 -14.30 -12.35
CA SER A 233 23.17 -14.98 -13.35
C SER A 233 22.80 -16.45 -13.55
#